data_AF-A0A8S9LDN4-F1
#
_entry.id   AF-A0A8S9LDN4-F1
#
_cell.length_a   1.000
_cell.length_b   1.000
_cell.length_c   1.000
_cell.angle_alpha   90.00
_cell.angle_beta   90.00
_cell.angle_gamma   90.00
#
_symmetry.space_group_name_H-M   'P 1'
#
loop_
_entity.id
_entity.type
_entity.pdbx_description
1 polymer ?
#
loop_
_entity_poly.entity_id
_entity_poly.type
_entity_poly.pdbx_seq_one_letter_code
_entity_poly.pdbx_strand_id
1 'polypeptide(L)' 'MGEEPRAGKDRDRAMKMTTRQTLAEIWRDGGMRGMFSGAGPKVGRAGPSVAIVVSFYQVVKYGLHHFKYGLHHFHQQ' A
#
# COMPACT_ATOMS: atom_id res chain seq x y z
N MET A 1 -37.81 -10.76 -35.00
CA MET A 1 -37.00 -9.68 -34.40
C MET A 1 -36.09 -10.35 -33.38
N GLY A 2 -35.01 -10.97 -33.87
CA GLY A 2 -34.13 -11.81 -33.06
C GLY A 2 -33.01 -10.96 -32.48
N GLU A 3 -32.94 -10.85 -31.16
CA GLU A 3 -31.79 -10.26 -30.51
C GLU A 3 -30.62 -11.23 -30.61
N GLU A 4 -29.74 -11.00 -31.59
CA GLU A 4 -28.46 -11.71 -31.69
C GLU A 4 -27.63 -11.52 -30.41
N PRO A 5 -26.94 -12.57 -29.94
CA PRO A 5 -26.19 -12.52 -28.69
C PRO A 5 -24.93 -11.66 -28.84
N ARG A 6 -25.03 -10.37 -28.48
CA ARG A 6 -23.90 -9.41 -28.43
C ARG A 6 -22.73 -9.89 -27.54
N ALA A 7 -22.98 -10.85 -26.65
CA ALA A 7 -22.02 -11.38 -25.68
C ALA A 7 -20.81 -12.12 -26.28
N GLY A 8 -20.92 -12.67 -27.50
CA GLY A 8 -19.82 -13.44 -28.10
C GLY A 8 -18.64 -12.58 -28.56
N LYS A 9 -18.93 -11.40 -29.10
CA LYS A 9 -17.93 -10.54 -29.75
C LYS A 9 -16.98 -9.86 -28.76
N ASP A 10 -17.46 -9.52 -27.57
CA ASP A 10 -16.65 -8.88 -26.52
C ASP A 10 -15.65 -9.85 -25.88
N ARG A 11 -16.01 -11.13 -25.72
CA ARG A 11 -15.11 -12.17 -25.19
C ARG A 11 -13.95 -12.46 -26.14
N ASP A 12 -14.21 -12.48 -27.44
CA ASP A 12 -13.19 -12.68 -28.47
C ASP A 12 -12.18 -11.52 -28.50
N ARG A 13 -12.64 -10.30 -28.23
CA ARG A 13 -11.78 -9.11 -28.09
C ARG A 13 -10.93 -9.21 -26.82
N ALA A 14 -11.52 -9.58 -25.69
CA ALA A 14 -10.81 -9.76 -24.41
C ALA A 14 -9.73 -10.84 -24.50
N MET A 15 -9.97 -11.95 -25.21
CA MET A 15 -8.96 -13.01 -25.43
C MET A 15 -7.79 -12.57 -26.32
N LYS A 16 -7.94 -11.52 -27.13
CA LYS A 16 -6.88 -10.94 -27.95
C LYS A 16 -6.13 -9.80 -27.25
N MET A 17 -6.57 -9.37 -26.07
CA MET A 17 -5.91 -8.30 -25.33
C MET A 17 -4.58 -8.81 -24.79
N THR A 18 -3.51 -8.12 -25.19
CA THR A 18 -2.17 -8.37 -24.66
C THR A 18 -1.94 -7.47 -23.46
N THR A 19 -1.14 -7.92 -22.51
CA THR A 19 -0.78 -7.14 -21.30
C THR A 19 -0.28 -5.74 -21.66
N ARG A 20 0.45 -5.60 -22.78
CA ARG A 20 0.96 -4.31 -23.28
C ARG A 20 -0.17 -3.38 -23.72
N GLN A 21 -1.20 -3.91 -24.36
CA GLN A 21 -2.34 -3.12 -24.82
C GLN A 21 -3.14 -2.59 -23.63
N THR A 22 -3.40 -3.44 -22.64
CA THR A 22 -4.03 -3.04 -21.37
C THR A 22 -3.20 -1.99 -20.63
N LEU A 23 -1.87 -2.16 -20.58
CA LEU A 23 -0.98 -1.19 -19.92
C LEU A 23 -0.97 0.17 -20.63
N ALA A 24 -1.00 0.19 -21.98
CA ALA A 24 -1.08 1.40 -22.78
C ALA A 24 -2.43 2.13 -22.59
N GLU A 25 -3.54 1.37 -22.47
CA GLU A 25 -4.87 1.91 -22.16
C GLU A 25 -4.90 2.57 -20.78
N ILE A 26 -4.41 1.87 -19.74
CA ILE A 26 -4.31 2.40 -18.37
C ILE A 26 -3.44 3.67 -18.33
N TRP A 27 -2.33 3.70 -19.07
CA TRP A 27 -1.45 4.87 -19.15
C TRP A 27 -2.12 6.05 -19.85
N ARG A 28 -2.91 5.82 -20.91
CA ARG A 28 -3.67 6.87 -21.60
C ARG A 28 -4.81 7.43 -20.75
N ASP A 29 -5.55 6.57 -20.05
CA ASP A 29 -6.76 6.95 -19.33
C ASP A 29 -6.47 7.51 -17.93
N GLY A 30 -5.44 7.01 -17.25
CA GLY A 30 -5.13 7.37 -15.85
C GLY A 30 -3.69 7.81 -15.60
N GLY A 31 -2.79 7.70 -16.58
CA GLY A 31 -1.37 8.03 -16.43
C GLY A 31 -0.70 7.31 -15.25
N MET A 32 0.28 7.98 -14.63
CA MET A 32 0.96 7.46 -13.42
C MET A 32 0.00 7.24 -12.25
N ARG A 33 -1.03 8.08 -12.08
CA ARG A 33 -2.02 7.90 -11.00
C ARG A 33 -2.86 6.63 -11.19
N GLY A 34 -3.19 6.26 -12.42
CA GLY A 34 -3.88 5.01 -12.74
C GLY A 34 -3.09 3.77 -12.31
N MET A 35 -1.78 3.76 -12.58
CA MET A 35 -0.87 2.66 -12.20
C MET A 35 -0.74 2.49 -10.67
N PHE A 36 -0.83 3.57 -9.90
CA PHE A 36 -0.67 3.55 -8.45
C PHE A 36 -1.98 3.77 -7.67
N SER A 37 -3.12 3.78 -8.35
CA SER A 37 -4.45 4.01 -7.76
C SER A 37 -4.82 3.02 -6.65
N GLY A 38 -4.16 1.85 -6.60
CA GLY A 38 -4.30 0.86 -5.53
C GLY A 38 -3.22 0.89 -4.44
N ALA A 39 -2.17 1.70 -4.55
CA ALA A 39 -1.07 1.73 -3.60
C ALA A 39 -1.48 2.44 -2.30
N GLY A 40 -2.20 3.58 -2.39
CA GLY A 40 -2.70 4.34 -1.25
C GLY A 40 -3.57 3.51 -0.29
N PRO A 41 -4.61 2.80 -0.77
CA PRO A 41 -5.42 1.92 0.07
C PRO A 41 -4.63 0.77 0.72
N LYS A 42 -3.61 0.22 0.03
CA LYS A 42 -2.74 -0.83 0.59
C LYS A 42 -1.87 -0.31 1.74
N VAL A 43 -1.27 0.87 1.56
CA VAL A 43 -0.47 1.54 2.59
C VAL A 43 -1.35 2.00 3.75
N GLY A 44 -2.55 2.52 3.46
CA GLY A 44 -3.52 2.95 4.48
C GLY A 44 -3.96 1.83 5.42
N ARG A 45 -4.06 0.59 4.93
CA ARG A 45 -4.32 -0.58 5.80
C ARG A 45 -3.11 -1.01 6.64
N ALA A 46 -1.89 -0.72 6.21
CA ALA A 46 -0.67 -1.03 6.97
C ALA A 46 -0.39 0.01 8.08
N GLY A 47 -0.96 1.21 7.97
CA GLY A 47 -0.75 2.33 8.91
C GLY A 47 -0.99 1.99 10.39
N PRO A 48 -2.11 1.35 10.77
CA PRO A 48 -2.39 1.02 12.17
C PRO A 48 -1.36 0.08 12.80
N SER A 49 -0.90 -0.93 12.05
CA SER A 49 0.09 -1.90 12.55
C SER A 49 1.44 -1.22 12.82
N VAL A 50 1.91 -0.40 11.87
CA VAL A 50 3.13 0.41 12.04
C VAL A 50 3.01 1.37 13.23
N ALA A 51 1.85 2.02 13.41
CA ALA A 51 1.63 2.94 14.52
C ALA A 51 1.74 2.25 15.89
N ILE A 52 1.20 1.03 16.02
CA ILE A 52 1.27 0.25 17.27
C ILE A 52 2.73 -0.12 17.60
N VAL A 53 3.48 -0.61 16.60
CA VAL A 53 4.89 -1.01 16.78
C VAL A 53 5.75 0.18 17.22
N VAL A 54 5.58 1.34 16.56
CA VAL A 54 6.31 2.57 16.91
C VAL A 54 5.93 3.04 18.32
N SER A 55 4.65 3.00 18.68
CA SER A 55 4.19 3.38 20.02
C SER A 55 4.82 2.50 21.10
N PHE A 56 4.84 1.18 20.88
CA PHE A 56 5.45 0.24 21.81
C PHE A 56 6.97 0.46 21.94
N TYR A 57 7.65 0.66 20.80
CA TYR A 57 9.08 1.00 20.79
C TYR A 57 9.38 2.25 21.62
N GLN A 58 8.57 3.30 21.45
CA GLN A 58 8.72 4.54 22.21
C GLN A 58 8.51 4.28 23.71
N VAL A 59 7.46 3.58 24.11
CA VAL A 59 7.21 3.25 25.54
C VAL A 59 8.39 2.51 26.16
N VAL A 60 8.91 1.47 25.48
CA VAL A 60 10.06 0.70 25.98
C VAL A 60 11.31 1.57 26.04
N LYS A 61 11.59 2.36 25.01
CA LYS A 61 12.75 3.25 24.95
C LYS A 61 12.68 4.32 26.05
N TYR A 62 11.55 4.99 26.24
CA TYR A 62 11.39 6.02 27.27
C TYR A 62 11.40 5.42 28.68
N GLY A 63 10.76 4.27 28.88
CA GLY A 63 10.85 3.54 30.14
C GLY A 63 12.29 3.16 30.47
N LEU A 64 13.00 2.53 29.52
CA LEU A 64 14.39 2.14 29.71
C LEU A 64 15.34 3.34 29.84
N HIS A 65 15.10 4.43 29.12
CA HIS A 65 15.84 5.69 29.27
C HIS A 65 15.56 6.35 30.62
N HIS A 66 14.36 6.23 31.18
CA HIS A 66 14.11 6.69 32.54
C HIS A 66 14.87 5.84 33.57
N PHE A 67 14.89 4.51 33.41
CA PHE A 67 15.64 3.59 34.29
C PHE A 67 17.17 3.70 34.14
N LYS A 68 17.69 3.97 32.93
CA LYS A 68 19.13 3.98 32.66
C LYS A 68 19.79 5.34 32.89
N TYR A 69 19.04 6.44 32.87
CA TYR A 69 19.58 7.79 33.13
C TYR A 69 19.56 8.18 34.62
N GLY A 70 18.83 7.45 35.46
CA GLY A 70 18.95 7.55 36.93
C GLY A 70 20.20 6.89 37.51
N LEU A 71 20.92 6.08 36.73
CA LEU A 71 22.06 5.27 37.21
C LEU A 71 23.43 5.66 36.59
N HIS A 72 23.49 6.72 35.77
CA HIS A 72 24.77 7.21 35.20
C HIS A 72 25.20 8.59 35.73
N HIS A 73 24.46 9.17 36.67
CA HIS A 73 24.86 10.36 37.44
C HIS A 73 25.67 10.03 38.71
N PHE A 74 26.04 8.76 38.94
CA PHE A 74 26.74 8.30 40.15
C PHE A 74 28.18 7.80 39.89
N HIS A 75 28.78 8.11 38.74
CA HIS A 75 30.18 7.77 38.44
C HIS A 75 31.05 9.00 38.14
N GLN A 76 30.73 10.14 38.75
CA GLN A 76 31.71 11.21 38.90
C GLN A 76 31.64 11.75 40.33
N GLN A 77 32.16 10.96 41.26
CA GLN A 77 32.82 11.43 42.47
C GLN A 77 34.24 10.87 42.46
#